data_AF-A0A2G4F634-F1
#
_entry.id   AF-A0A2G4F634-F1
#
_cell.length_a   1.000
_cell.length_b   1.000
_cell.length_c   1.000
_cell.angle_alpha   90.00
_cell.angle_beta   90.00
_cell.angle_gamma   90.00
#
_symmetry.space_group_name_H-M   'P 1'
#
loop_
_entity.id
_entity.type
_entity.pdbx_description
1 polymer ?
#
loop_
_entity_poly.entity_id
_entity_poly.type
_entity_poly.pdbx_seq_one_letter_code
_entity_poly.pdbx_strand_id
1 'polypeptide(L)'
;MSEVSKKDSVCKQDTDKVLLVEGDNDCHVVMALCKAHNVPETFGIYQCGSDVGVLKRLNALIIRPNPPQVIGVMLDADNPSVEGRWQSIRGKLQHYSYRFPSKPDADGTVVETSSDEPKLGFWLMPNNQTSGMLEDFCAELAEPESLAFARECVEQAEDNQVTTFKEVHRSKAVIHTYLAWHDEPGYPLGKAITSQALRPHTDVAVKFTNWLIRLFVEK
;
A
#
# COMPACT_ATOMS: atom_id res chain seq x y z
N MET A 1 -31.40 27.79 3.19
CA MET A 1 -30.09 27.31 3.68
C MET A 1 -30.19 25.80 3.79
N SER A 2 -29.79 25.08 2.75
CA SER A 2 -29.85 23.62 2.73
C SER A 2 -28.77 23.07 1.80
N GLU A 3 -28.11 22.03 2.31
CA GLU A 3 -27.30 21.05 1.60
C GLU A 3 -25.88 21.45 1.18
N VAL A 4 -24.93 21.22 2.10
CA VAL A 4 -23.60 20.74 1.73
C VAL A 4 -23.54 19.27 2.14
N SER A 5 -23.87 18.38 1.21
CA SER A 5 -23.56 16.95 1.30
C SER A 5 -22.07 16.79 1.56
N LYS A 6 -21.69 16.13 2.67
CA LYS A 6 -20.32 15.70 2.93
C LYS A 6 -19.93 14.73 1.81
N LYS A 7 -19.17 15.20 0.83
CA LYS A 7 -18.37 14.31 -0.03
C LYS A 7 -17.42 13.57 0.88
N ASP A 8 -17.72 12.31 1.20
CA ASP A 8 -16.71 11.42 1.74
C ASP A 8 -15.51 11.45 0.78
N SER A 9 -14.32 11.69 1.32
CA SER A 9 -13.08 11.65 0.54
C SER A 9 -13.03 10.30 -0.18
N VAL A 10 -12.59 10.28 -1.44
CA VAL A 10 -12.46 9.05 -2.23
C VAL A 10 -11.60 7.99 -1.52
N CYS A 11 -10.73 8.43 -0.61
CA CYS A 11 -9.87 7.59 0.23
C CYS A 11 -10.42 7.34 1.65
N LYS A 12 -11.70 7.59 1.93
CA LYS A 12 -12.36 7.32 3.23
C LYS A 12 -13.70 6.61 3.04
N GLN A 13 -13.69 5.54 2.27
CA GLN A 13 -14.87 4.74 1.99
C GLN A 13 -15.01 3.60 3.00
N ASP A 14 -16.09 3.59 3.78
CA ASP A 14 -16.40 2.54 4.76
C ASP A 14 -17.45 1.59 4.16
N THR A 15 -16.95 0.58 3.44
CA THR A 15 -17.74 -0.41 2.70
C THR A 15 -17.67 -1.79 3.36
N ASP A 16 -18.52 -2.72 2.92
CA ASP A 16 -18.53 -4.09 3.42
C ASP A 16 -17.27 -4.91 3.06
N LYS A 17 -16.57 -4.46 2.02
CA LYS A 17 -15.22 -4.92 1.68
C LYS A 17 -14.33 -3.70 1.64
N VAL A 18 -13.28 -3.63 2.45
CA VAL A 18 -12.48 -2.41 2.60
C VAL A 18 -10.98 -2.70 2.63
N LEU A 19 -10.20 -1.89 1.91
CA LEU A 19 -8.73 -1.86 2.00
C LEU A 19 -8.30 -0.69 2.89
N LEU A 20 -7.60 -1.00 3.98
CA LEU A 20 -6.98 -0.03 4.87
C LEU A 20 -5.57 0.29 4.38
N VAL A 21 -5.28 1.58 4.21
CA VAL A 21 -3.97 2.09 3.76
C VAL A 21 -3.47 3.17 4.70
N GLU A 22 -2.17 3.46 4.67
CA GLU A 22 -1.56 4.44 5.59
C GLU A 22 -1.96 5.88 5.25
N GLY A 23 -1.76 6.33 4.01
CA GLY A 23 -2.00 7.71 3.61
C GLY A 23 -2.80 7.90 2.32
N ASP A 24 -2.94 9.16 1.91
CA ASP A 24 -3.64 9.52 0.67
C ASP A 24 -2.82 9.11 -0.58
N ASN A 25 -1.49 9.15 -0.50
CA ASN A 25 -0.62 8.71 -1.61
C ASN A 25 -0.82 7.22 -1.92
N ASP A 26 -0.87 6.38 -0.88
CA ASP A 26 -1.17 4.95 -0.96
C ASP A 26 -2.49 4.70 -1.69
N CYS A 27 -3.56 5.37 -1.23
CA CYS A 27 -4.87 5.28 -1.84
C CYS A 27 -4.82 5.58 -3.34
N HIS A 28 -4.17 6.67 -3.75
CA HIS A 28 -4.08 7.05 -5.15
C HIS A 28 -3.24 6.08 -6.00
N VAL A 29 -2.19 5.48 -5.43
CA VAL A 29 -1.42 4.42 -6.10
C VAL A 29 -2.28 3.18 -6.32
N VAL A 30 -2.99 2.73 -5.29
CA VAL A 30 -3.91 1.58 -5.39
C VAL A 30 -4.97 1.84 -6.46
N MET A 31 -5.63 3.00 -6.44
CA MET A 31 -6.63 3.37 -7.43
C MET A 31 -6.07 3.34 -8.86
N ALA A 32 -4.86 3.87 -9.07
CA ALA A 32 -4.23 3.90 -10.39
C ALA A 32 -3.92 2.48 -10.89
N LEU A 33 -3.44 1.60 -10.02
CA LEU A 33 -3.19 0.19 -10.36
C LEU A 33 -4.47 -0.59 -10.61
N CYS A 34 -5.50 -0.41 -9.79
CA CYS A 34 -6.81 -1.02 -10.02
C CYS A 34 -7.35 -0.64 -11.41
N LYS A 35 -7.24 0.64 -11.77
CA LYS A 35 -7.64 1.11 -13.10
C LYS A 35 -6.80 0.50 -14.22
N ALA A 36 -5.47 0.46 -14.07
CA ALA A 36 -4.56 -0.08 -15.10
C ALA A 36 -4.73 -1.59 -15.32
N HIS A 37 -5.13 -2.33 -14.29
CA HIS A 37 -5.35 -3.79 -14.34
C HIS A 37 -6.81 -4.20 -14.45
N ASN A 38 -7.75 -3.26 -14.58
CA ASN A 38 -9.19 -3.51 -14.61
C ASN A 38 -9.69 -4.32 -13.40
N VAL A 39 -9.15 -4.05 -12.20
CA VAL A 39 -9.63 -4.66 -10.96
C VAL A 39 -11.07 -4.17 -10.71
N PRO A 40 -12.04 -5.07 -10.51
CA PRO A 40 -13.43 -4.69 -10.25
C PRO A 40 -13.58 -3.78 -9.02
N GLU A 41 -14.40 -2.74 -9.13
CA GLU A 41 -14.71 -1.80 -8.04
C GLU A 41 -15.68 -2.43 -7.01
N THR A 42 -15.22 -3.47 -6.31
CA THR A 42 -16.02 -4.24 -5.34
C THR A 42 -15.68 -3.95 -3.88
N PHE A 43 -14.74 -3.03 -3.62
CA PHE A 43 -14.27 -2.67 -2.30
C PHE A 43 -13.96 -1.17 -2.25
N GLY A 44 -14.06 -0.59 -1.05
CA GLY A 44 -13.67 0.79 -0.78
C GLY A 44 -12.25 0.88 -0.23
N ILE A 45 -11.64 2.06 -0.32
CA ILE A 45 -10.31 2.33 0.26
C ILE A 45 -10.46 3.32 1.41
N TYR A 46 -9.78 3.04 2.53
CA TYR A 46 -9.78 3.88 3.72
C TYR A 46 -8.35 4.17 4.20
N GLN A 47 -7.90 5.40 4.03
CA GLN A 47 -6.66 5.92 4.58
C GLN A 47 -6.78 6.19 6.09
N CYS A 48 -5.78 5.78 6.84
CA CYS A 48 -5.79 5.83 8.31
C CYS A 48 -4.82 6.86 8.92
N GLY A 49 -4.06 7.55 8.09
CA GLY A 49 -3.05 8.56 8.43
C GLY A 49 -1.71 8.02 8.95
N SER A 50 -1.61 6.73 9.28
CA SER A 50 -0.40 6.06 9.79
C SER A 50 -0.60 4.54 9.89
N ASP A 51 0.49 3.77 9.94
CA ASP A 51 0.52 2.36 10.32
C ASP A 51 -0.22 2.05 11.65
N VAL A 52 -0.02 2.86 12.68
CA VAL A 52 -0.73 2.75 13.97
C VAL A 52 -2.22 2.96 13.79
N GLY A 53 -2.59 3.94 12.96
CA GLY A 53 -3.99 4.22 12.58
C GLY A 53 -4.63 3.02 11.88
N VAL A 54 -3.93 2.42 10.91
CA VAL A 54 -4.38 1.22 10.18
C VAL A 54 -4.66 0.08 11.15
N LEU A 55 -3.71 -0.25 12.02
CA LEU A 55 -3.87 -1.37 12.96
C LEU A 55 -4.95 -1.11 14.03
N LYS A 56 -5.12 0.14 14.46
CA LYS A 56 -6.22 0.53 15.35
C LYS A 56 -7.57 0.36 14.66
N ARG A 57 -7.69 0.79 13.40
CA ARG A 57 -8.92 0.67 12.62
C ARG A 57 -9.24 -0.80 12.30
N LEU A 58 -8.24 -1.60 11.93
CA LEU A 58 -8.39 -3.04 11.73
C LEU A 58 -9.06 -3.70 12.95
N ASN A 59 -8.50 -3.50 14.15
CA ASN A 59 -9.07 -4.04 15.38
C ASN A 59 -10.51 -3.54 15.62
N ALA A 60 -10.77 -2.25 15.41
CA ALA A 60 -12.10 -1.67 15.58
C ALA A 60 -13.14 -2.25 14.61
N LEU A 61 -12.73 -2.56 13.37
CA LEU A 61 -13.61 -3.16 12.36
C LEU A 61 -13.90 -4.63 12.65
N ILE A 62 -12.95 -5.39 13.19
CA ILE A 62 -13.14 -6.80 13.54
C ILE A 62 -14.19 -6.95 14.67
N ILE A 63 -14.16 -6.09 15.69
CA ILE A 63 -15.02 -6.23 16.88
C ILE A 63 -16.40 -5.57 16.77
N ARG A 64 -16.68 -4.81 15.69
CA ARG A 64 -17.93 -4.06 15.60
C ARG A 64 -19.11 -5.03 15.39
N PRO A 65 -20.35 -4.70 15.82
CA PRO A 65 -21.49 -5.63 15.75
C PRO A 65 -21.84 -6.17 14.35
N ASN A 66 -21.48 -5.44 13.29
CA ASN A 66 -21.62 -5.86 11.90
C ASN A 66 -20.28 -5.63 11.19
N PRO A 67 -19.28 -6.50 11.38
CA PRO A 67 -17.97 -6.32 10.76
C PRO A 67 -18.11 -6.31 9.23
N PRO A 68 -17.20 -5.66 8.49
CA PRO A 68 -17.12 -5.85 7.04
C PRO A 68 -16.94 -7.34 6.73
N GLN A 69 -17.40 -7.84 5.60
CA GLN A 69 -17.07 -9.20 5.14
C GLN A 69 -15.57 -9.41 4.90
N VAL A 70 -14.89 -8.40 4.35
CA VAL A 70 -13.47 -8.50 3.98
C VAL A 70 -12.72 -7.24 4.39
N ILE A 71 -11.59 -7.40 5.07
CA ILE A 71 -10.68 -6.31 5.44
C ILE A 71 -9.30 -6.61 4.86
N GLY A 72 -8.89 -5.82 3.86
CA GLY A 72 -7.52 -5.77 3.39
C GLY A 72 -6.71 -4.75 4.16
N VAL A 73 -5.42 -5.00 4.31
CA VAL A 73 -4.47 -4.12 4.99
C VAL A 73 -3.23 -4.00 4.12
N MET A 74 -2.84 -2.77 3.80
CA MET A 74 -1.59 -2.43 3.13
C MET A 74 -0.75 -1.57 4.06
N LEU A 75 0.48 -1.99 4.34
CA LEU A 75 1.36 -1.36 5.31
C LEU A 75 2.80 -1.30 4.81
N ASP A 76 3.50 -0.24 5.19
CA ASP A 76 4.95 -0.18 5.09
C ASP A 76 5.60 -1.21 6.01
N ALA A 77 6.79 -1.68 5.64
CA ALA A 77 7.53 -2.71 6.36
C ALA A 77 9.01 -2.32 6.61
N ASP A 78 9.32 -1.04 6.49
CA ASP A 78 10.65 -0.45 6.68
C ASP A 78 11.12 -0.46 8.14
N ASN A 79 10.20 -0.47 9.11
CA ASN A 79 10.51 -0.50 10.53
C ASN A 79 9.59 -1.47 11.31
N PRO A 80 10.13 -2.46 12.05
CA PRO A 80 11.56 -2.81 12.17
C PRO A 80 12.09 -3.74 11.07
N SER A 81 11.20 -4.42 10.35
CA SER A 81 11.45 -5.29 9.19
C SER A 81 10.11 -5.92 8.77
N VAL A 82 10.06 -6.60 7.62
CA VAL A 82 8.90 -7.42 7.22
C VAL A 82 8.54 -8.45 8.28
N GLU A 83 9.51 -9.21 8.79
CA GLU A 83 9.26 -10.22 9.82
C GLU A 83 8.74 -9.57 11.11
N GLY A 84 9.35 -8.49 11.57
CA GLY A 84 8.90 -7.80 12.77
C GLY A 84 7.50 -7.18 12.63
N ARG A 85 7.17 -6.62 11.46
CA ARG A 85 5.83 -6.13 11.13
C ARG A 85 4.82 -7.28 11.13
N TRP A 86 5.16 -8.41 10.52
CA TRP A 86 4.32 -9.61 10.50
C TRP A 86 4.07 -10.17 11.91
N GLN A 87 5.10 -10.28 12.74
CA GLN A 87 4.96 -10.70 14.14
C GLN A 87 4.10 -9.71 14.95
N SER A 88 4.21 -8.41 14.71
CA SER A 88 3.35 -7.39 15.35
C SER A 88 1.87 -7.58 15.00
N ILE A 89 1.57 -7.83 13.73
CA ILE A 89 0.20 -8.11 13.25
C ILE A 89 -0.33 -9.38 13.92
N ARG A 90 0.43 -10.48 13.87
CA ARG A 90 0.05 -11.75 14.50
C ARG A 90 -0.20 -11.61 16.01
N GLY A 91 0.69 -10.91 16.72
CA GLY A 91 0.56 -10.68 18.15
C GLY A 91 -0.67 -9.85 18.51
N LYS A 92 -1.02 -8.83 17.71
CA LYS A 92 -2.23 -8.02 17.93
C LYS A 92 -3.52 -8.78 17.69
N LEU A 93 -3.50 -9.77 16.79
CA LEU A 93 -4.67 -10.53 16.38
C LEU A 93 -4.76 -11.92 17.01
N GLN A 94 -3.83 -12.28 17.91
CA GLN A 94 -3.73 -13.60 18.54
C GLN A 94 -4.95 -14.04 19.36
N HIS A 95 -5.80 -13.08 19.76
CA HIS A 95 -6.99 -13.33 20.57
C HIS A 95 -8.22 -13.71 19.74
N TYR A 96 -8.14 -13.57 18.42
CA TYR A 96 -9.17 -13.98 17.46
C TYR A 96 -8.93 -15.40 16.97
N SER A 97 -9.91 -15.97 16.24
CA SER A 97 -9.85 -17.37 15.81
C SER A 97 -8.99 -17.62 14.56
N TYR A 98 -8.35 -16.59 14.02
CA TYR A 98 -7.52 -16.65 12.82
C TYR A 98 -6.30 -17.57 12.95
N ARG A 99 -6.02 -18.28 11.85
CA ARG A 99 -4.79 -19.07 11.69
C ARG A 99 -3.84 -18.38 10.73
N PHE A 100 -2.88 -17.66 11.28
CA PHE A 100 -1.85 -16.98 10.48
C PHE A 100 -0.73 -17.93 10.05
N PRO A 101 -0.21 -17.81 8.80
CA PRO A 101 1.04 -18.47 8.43
C PRO A 101 2.22 -17.92 9.24
N SER A 102 3.28 -18.73 9.35
CA SER A 102 4.47 -18.36 10.12
C SER A 102 5.19 -17.14 9.53
N LYS A 103 5.12 -16.95 8.22
CA LYS A 103 5.66 -15.84 7.42
C LYS A 103 4.58 -15.30 6.48
N PRO A 104 4.68 -14.04 6.03
CA PRO A 104 3.78 -13.53 5.01
C PRO A 104 3.98 -14.29 3.69
N ASP A 105 2.89 -14.46 2.94
CA ASP A 105 2.91 -14.98 1.58
C ASP A 105 3.51 -13.94 0.62
N ALA A 106 4.43 -14.39 -0.24
CA ALA A 106 5.10 -13.55 -1.23
C ALA A 106 4.12 -12.92 -2.24
N ASP A 107 3.02 -13.61 -2.54
CA ASP A 107 1.98 -13.15 -3.45
C ASP A 107 0.81 -12.48 -2.71
N GLY A 108 1.06 -12.03 -1.47
CA GLY A 108 0.11 -11.37 -0.59
C GLY A 108 -0.66 -12.36 0.28
N THR A 109 -0.75 -12.08 1.58
CA THR A 109 -1.35 -13.02 2.53
C THR A 109 -2.87 -12.85 2.54
N VAL A 110 -3.59 -13.96 2.51
CA VAL A 110 -5.04 -14.01 2.78
C VAL A 110 -5.26 -14.98 3.93
N VAL A 111 -5.98 -14.56 4.96
CA VAL A 111 -6.30 -15.33 6.14
C VAL A 111 -7.81 -15.54 6.14
N GLU A 112 -8.18 -16.77 5.80
CA GLU A 112 -9.56 -17.23 5.82
C GLU A 112 -10.06 -17.39 7.26
N THR A 113 -11.39 -17.34 7.39
CA THR A 113 -12.09 -17.53 8.65
C THR A 113 -13.18 -18.59 8.49
N SER A 114 -13.40 -19.35 9.55
CA SER A 114 -14.51 -20.32 9.66
C SER A 114 -15.61 -19.85 10.62
N SER A 115 -15.54 -18.59 11.07
CA SER A 115 -16.43 -17.97 12.04
C SER A 115 -17.08 -16.71 11.45
N ASP A 116 -17.86 -15.98 12.25
CA ASP A 116 -18.45 -14.69 11.86
C ASP A 116 -17.42 -13.54 11.79
N GLU A 117 -16.12 -13.85 11.95
CA GLU A 117 -15.03 -12.89 11.78
C GLU A 117 -14.85 -12.51 10.29
N PRO A 118 -14.33 -11.31 9.97
CA PRO A 118 -14.03 -10.90 8.60
C PRO A 118 -12.91 -11.74 7.96
N LYS A 119 -12.97 -11.98 6.64
CA LYS A 119 -11.79 -12.43 5.88
C LYS A 119 -10.73 -11.34 5.89
N LEU A 120 -9.48 -11.68 6.20
CA LEU A 120 -8.39 -10.72 6.27
C LEU A 120 -7.41 -10.89 5.12
N GLY A 121 -6.87 -9.78 4.62
CA GLY A 121 -5.74 -9.80 3.69
C GLY A 121 -4.66 -8.81 4.10
N PHE A 122 -3.40 -9.17 3.84
CA PHE A 122 -2.25 -8.34 4.17
C PHE A 122 -1.29 -8.24 3.00
N TRP A 123 -0.95 -7.01 2.63
CA TRP A 123 0.19 -6.67 1.78
C TRP A 123 1.18 -5.83 2.57
N LEU A 124 2.42 -6.32 2.66
CA LEU A 124 3.53 -5.61 3.29
C LEU A 124 4.42 -5.04 2.21
N MET A 125 4.62 -3.73 2.20
CA MET A 125 5.45 -3.08 1.18
C MET A 125 6.91 -3.52 1.25
N PRO A 126 7.63 -3.48 0.11
CA PRO A 126 7.07 -3.25 -1.21
C PRO A 126 6.43 -4.52 -1.81
N ASN A 127 6.85 -5.70 -1.38
CA ASN A 127 6.61 -6.96 -2.12
C ASN A 127 6.39 -8.20 -1.21
N ASN A 128 5.99 -7.98 0.05
CA ASN A 128 5.83 -8.97 1.12
C ASN A 128 7.11 -9.68 1.61
N GLN A 129 8.27 -9.39 1.03
CA GLN A 129 9.50 -10.14 1.27
C GLN A 129 10.65 -9.27 1.78
N THR A 130 10.79 -8.06 1.25
CA THR A 130 11.86 -7.13 1.62
C THR A 130 11.34 -5.97 2.44
N SER A 131 12.20 -5.41 3.30
CA SER A 131 11.89 -4.21 4.07
C SER A 131 11.76 -3.01 3.13
N GLY A 132 10.72 -2.19 3.30
CA GLY A 132 10.55 -0.97 2.50
C GLY A 132 9.18 -0.33 2.66
N MET A 133 8.97 0.72 1.88
CA MET A 133 7.76 1.57 1.90
C MET A 133 7.12 1.67 0.51
N LEU A 134 6.01 2.38 0.40
CA LEU A 134 5.33 2.68 -0.87
C LEU A 134 6.28 3.22 -1.95
N GLU A 135 7.23 4.09 -1.58
CA GLU A 135 8.20 4.64 -2.52
C GLU A 135 9.15 3.57 -3.10
N ASP A 136 9.50 2.53 -2.34
CA ASP A 136 10.29 1.41 -2.84
C ASP A 136 9.47 0.56 -3.81
N PHE A 137 8.18 0.35 -3.52
CA PHE A 137 7.26 -0.32 -4.44
C PHE A 137 7.17 0.46 -5.76
N CYS A 138 6.97 1.78 -5.70
CA CYS A 138 6.92 2.62 -6.90
C CYS A 138 8.24 2.60 -7.67
N ALA A 139 9.38 2.49 -6.98
CA ALA A 139 10.68 2.34 -7.63
C ALA A 139 10.76 1.03 -8.43
N GLU A 140 10.14 -0.07 -8.01
CA GLU A 140 10.06 -1.31 -8.81
C GLU A 140 9.21 -1.16 -10.09
N LEU A 141 8.35 -0.14 -10.18
CA LEU A 141 7.56 0.17 -11.38
C LEU A 141 8.35 1.06 -12.38
N ALA A 142 9.37 1.78 -11.92
CA ALA A 142 10.16 2.70 -12.74
C ALA A 142 11.02 1.96 -13.77
N GLU A 143 11.44 2.66 -14.83
CA GLU A 143 12.39 2.14 -15.81
C GLU A 143 13.78 1.95 -15.15
N PRO A 144 14.43 0.77 -15.24
CA PRO A 144 15.59 0.46 -14.42
C PRO A 144 16.81 1.36 -14.65
N GLU A 145 17.14 1.70 -15.90
CA GLU A 145 18.33 2.50 -16.22
C GLU A 145 18.18 3.93 -15.71
N SER A 146 17.03 4.54 -15.99
CA SER A 146 16.67 5.89 -15.55
C SER A 146 16.55 5.97 -14.02
N LEU A 147 15.98 4.96 -13.37
CA LEU A 147 15.94 4.91 -11.90
C LEU A 147 17.34 4.76 -11.29
N ALA A 148 18.20 3.93 -11.89
CA ALA A 148 19.57 3.77 -11.44
C ALA A 148 20.33 5.11 -11.51
N PHE A 149 20.17 5.85 -12.60
CA PHE A 149 20.75 7.18 -12.74
C PHE A 149 20.19 8.16 -11.69
N ALA A 150 18.88 8.11 -11.38
CA ALA A 150 18.31 8.92 -10.31
C ALA A 150 18.92 8.59 -8.92
N ARG A 151 19.20 7.31 -8.65
CA ARG A 151 19.90 6.89 -7.43
C ARG A 151 21.31 7.47 -7.36
N GLU A 152 22.05 7.40 -8.46
CA GLU A 152 23.41 7.98 -8.55
C GLU A 152 23.38 9.50 -8.32
N CYS A 153 22.42 10.22 -8.90
CA CYS A 153 22.28 11.67 -8.66
C CYS A 153 22.00 11.98 -7.19
N VAL A 154 21.13 11.21 -6.53
CA VAL A 154 20.83 11.40 -5.10
C VAL A 154 22.06 11.08 -4.24
N GLU A 155 22.76 10.00 -4.53
CA GLU A 155 24.00 9.61 -3.84
C GLU A 155 25.08 10.68 -3.97
N GLN A 156 25.32 11.19 -5.18
CA GLN A 156 26.25 12.30 -5.40
C GLN A 156 25.82 13.57 -4.64
N ALA A 157 24.52 13.85 -4.53
CA ALA A 157 24.03 15.00 -3.77
C ALA A 157 24.26 14.82 -2.25
N GLU A 158 24.09 13.60 -1.73
CA GLU A 158 24.41 13.24 -0.33
C GLU A 158 25.90 13.39 -0.06
N ASP A 159 26.76 12.85 -0.92
CA ASP A 159 28.22 12.91 -0.81
C ASP A 159 28.75 14.35 -0.83
N ASN A 160 28.16 15.18 -1.70
CA ASN A 160 28.48 16.60 -1.77
C ASN A 160 27.86 17.43 -0.64
N GLN A 161 27.12 16.81 0.27
CA GLN A 161 26.45 17.45 1.41
C GLN A 161 25.49 18.59 0.99
N VAL A 162 24.85 18.45 -0.17
CA VAL A 162 23.90 19.44 -0.71
C VAL A 162 22.44 19.02 -0.53
N THR A 163 22.18 17.96 0.24
CA THR A 163 20.83 17.48 0.58
C THR A 163 20.40 17.93 1.97
N THR A 164 19.09 18.00 2.20
CA THR A 164 18.49 18.35 3.50
C THR A 164 17.47 17.31 4.00
N PHE A 165 17.23 16.26 3.21
CA PHE A 165 16.32 15.19 3.61
C PHE A 165 16.98 14.26 4.65
N LYS A 166 16.15 13.60 5.45
CA LYS A 166 16.59 12.59 6.42
C LYS A 166 16.84 11.27 5.71
N GLU A 167 17.76 10.43 6.20
CA GLU A 167 18.04 9.10 5.65
C GLU A 167 16.76 8.25 5.43
N VAL A 168 15.81 8.30 6.36
CA VAL A 168 14.49 7.64 6.25
C VAL A 168 13.61 8.14 5.09
N HIS A 169 13.98 9.23 4.43
CA HIS A 169 13.30 9.77 3.25
C HIS A 169 14.11 9.57 1.97
N ARG A 170 15.19 8.78 2.00
CA ARG A 170 16.06 8.55 0.84
C ARG A 170 15.31 7.90 -0.32
N SER A 171 14.52 6.84 -0.08
CA SER A 171 13.69 6.21 -1.13
C SER A 171 12.73 7.21 -1.78
N LYS A 172 12.19 8.13 -0.97
CA LYS A 172 11.36 9.23 -1.44
C LYS A 172 12.14 10.23 -2.29
N ALA A 173 13.35 10.61 -1.89
CA ALA A 173 14.20 11.48 -2.70
C ALA A 173 14.51 10.84 -4.06
N VAL A 174 14.87 9.55 -4.08
CA VAL A 174 15.19 8.81 -5.32
C VAL A 174 14.00 8.80 -6.28
N ILE A 175 12.83 8.36 -5.83
CA ILE A 175 11.67 8.23 -6.74
C ILE A 175 11.20 9.59 -7.24
N HIS A 176 11.25 10.64 -6.41
CA HIS A 176 10.88 11.99 -6.85
C HIS A 176 11.91 12.63 -7.78
N THR A 177 13.21 12.33 -7.64
CA THR A 177 14.23 12.73 -8.61
C THR A 177 13.98 12.07 -9.97
N TYR A 178 13.69 10.76 -10.00
CA TYR A 178 13.31 10.06 -11.23
C TYR A 178 12.06 10.70 -11.88
N LEU A 179 11.02 10.97 -11.09
CA LEU A 179 9.77 11.57 -11.58
C LEU A 179 9.92 13.02 -12.07
N ALA A 180 11.01 13.71 -11.73
CA ALA A 180 11.28 15.06 -12.22
C ALA A 180 11.73 15.09 -13.70
N TRP A 181 12.07 13.94 -14.29
CA TRP A 181 12.59 13.87 -15.67
C TRP A 181 11.56 13.50 -16.73
N HIS A 182 10.35 13.13 -16.31
CA HIS A 182 9.27 12.75 -17.22
C HIS A 182 8.46 13.96 -17.67
N ASP A 183 7.75 13.79 -18.79
CA ASP A 183 6.83 14.80 -19.30
C ASP A 183 5.75 15.13 -18.25
N GLU A 184 5.50 16.42 -18.06
CA GLU A 184 4.93 17.01 -16.83
C GLU A 184 5.67 16.61 -15.53
N PRO A 185 6.83 17.24 -15.24
CA PRO A 185 7.69 16.90 -14.12
C PRO A 185 7.01 16.91 -12.74
N GLY A 186 7.40 15.97 -11.89
CA GLY A 186 7.09 16.01 -10.45
C GLY A 186 5.66 15.57 -10.09
N TYR A 187 5.02 14.78 -10.94
CA TYR A 187 3.70 14.23 -10.65
C TYR A 187 3.63 13.46 -9.33
N PRO A 188 2.47 13.50 -8.64
CA PRO A 188 2.18 12.55 -7.56
C PRO A 188 2.26 11.09 -8.06
N LEU A 189 2.66 10.16 -7.19
CA LEU A 189 2.90 8.75 -7.54
C LEU A 189 1.74 8.09 -8.30
N GLY A 190 0.49 8.24 -7.83
CA GLY A 190 -0.68 7.68 -8.52
C GLY A 190 -0.91 8.27 -9.93
N LYS A 191 -0.57 9.55 -10.14
CA LYS A 191 -0.65 10.17 -11.48
C LYS A 191 0.48 9.65 -12.39
N ALA A 192 1.67 9.43 -11.85
CA ALA A 192 2.80 8.87 -12.58
C ALA A 192 2.54 7.43 -13.09
N ILE A 193 1.73 6.64 -12.38
CA ILE A 193 1.24 5.34 -12.87
C ILE A 193 0.27 5.53 -14.05
N THR A 194 -0.65 6.49 -13.93
CA THR A 194 -1.63 6.77 -14.99
C THR A 194 -0.97 7.30 -16.27
N SER A 195 0.11 8.09 -16.14
CA SER A 195 0.89 8.60 -17.27
C SER A 195 1.97 7.64 -17.78
N GLN A 196 2.04 6.41 -17.26
CA GLN A 196 3.03 5.38 -17.58
C GLN A 196 4.50 5.74 -17.31
N ALA A 197 4.78 6.84 -16.60
CA ALA A 197 6.11 7.13 -16.06
C ALA A 197 6.53 6.07 -15.02
N LEU A 198 5.56 5.54 -14.28
CA LEU A 198 5.66 4.29 -13.53
C LEU A 198 4.89 3.21 -14.31
N ARG A 199 5.57 2.12 -14.67
CA ARG A 199 5.03 1.08 -15.55
C ARG A 199 4.08 0.19 -14.74
N PRO A 200 2.77 0.18 -15.04
CA PRO A 200 1.81 -0.54 -14.21
C PRO A 200 1.89 -2.07 -14.36
N HIS A 201 2.55 -2.60 -15.39
CA HIS A 201 2.56 -4.05 -15.69
C HIS A 201 3.88 -4.74 -15.33
N THR A 202 4.59 -4.25 -14.30
CA THR A 202 5.73 -4.98 -13.71
C THR A 202 5.24 -6.15 -12.86
N ASP A 203 6.12 -7.13 -12.61
CA ASP A 203 5.78 -8.34 -11.86
C ASP A 203 5.19 -8.03 -10.48
N VAL A 204 5.75 -7.05 -9.75
CA VAL A 204 5.26 -6.67 -8.41
C VAL A 204 3.87 -6.03 -8.47
N ALA A 205 3.60 -5.21 -9.50
CA ALA A 205 2.31 -4.59 -9.69
C ALA A 205 1.24 -5.63 -10.07
N VAL A 206 1.58 -6.60 -10.92
CA VAL A 206 0.71 -7.74 -11.26
C VAL A 206 0.42 -8.59 -10.02
N LYS A 207 1.42 -8.89 -9.20
CA LYS A 207 1.23 -9.63 -7.94
C LYS A 207 0.30 -8.89 -6.98
N PHE A 208 0.50 -7.58 -6.83
CA PHE A 208 -0.33 -6.74 -5.97
C PHE A 208 -1.79 -6.73 -6.43
N THR A 209 -2.05 -6.52 -7.71
CA THR A 209 -3.43 -6.49 -8.24
C THR A 209 -4.09 -7.87 -8.24
N ASN A 210 -3.34 -8.95 -8.49
CA ASN A 210 -3.84 -10.31 -8.32
C ASN A 210 -4.21 -10.62 -6.87
N TRP A 211 -3.43 -10.14 -5.90
CA TRP A 211 -3.78 -10.26 -4.48
C TRP A 211 -5.08 -9.52 -4.15
N LEU A 212 -5.28 -8.30 -4.66
CA LEU A 212 -6.55 -7.56 -4.49
C LEU A 212 -7.75 -8.34 -5.05
N ILE A 213 -7.61 -8.94 -6.23
CA ILE A 213 -8.65 -9.76 -6.86
C ILE A 213 -8.97 -10.98 -6.00
N ARG A 214 -7.95 -11.73 -5.60
CA ARG A 214 -8.10 -12.92 -4.74
C ARG A 214 -8.74 -12.58 -3.38
N LEU A 215 -8.39 -11.44 -2.81
CA LEU A 215 -8.96 -10.99 -1.54
C LEU A 215 -10.42 -10.53 -1.67
N PHE A 216 -10.71 -9.64 -2.62
CA PHE A 216 -11.99 -8.92 -2.64
C PHE A 216 -13.02 -9.46 -3.63
N VAL A 217 -12.60 -10.16 -4.68
CA VAL A 217 -13.48 -10.61 -5.78
C VAL A 217 -13.77 -12.10 -5.69
N GLU A 218 -12.74 -12.90 -5.43
CA GLU A 218 -12.89 -14.35 -5.30
C GLU A 218 -13.64 -14.73 -4.01
N LYS A 219 -14.41 -15.82 -4.11
CA LYS A 219 -15.22 -16.36 -3.02
C LYS A 219 -14.43 -17.35 -2.19
#